data_AF-A0A0F4XR63-F1
#
_entry.id   AF-A0A0F4XR63-F1
#
_cell.length_a   1.000
_cell.length_b   1.000
_cell.length_c   1.000
_cell.angle_alpha   90.00
_cell.angle_beta   90.00
_cell.angle_gamma   90.00
#
_symmetry.space_group_name_H-M   'P 1'
#
loop_
_entity.id
_entity.type
_entity.pdbx_description
1 polymer ?
#
loop_
_entity_poly.entity_id
_entity_poly.type
_entity_poly.pdbx_seq_one_letter_code
_entity_poly.pdbx_strand_id
1 'polypeptide(L)'
;MSGPGTLPAVGTMDQAAGLRRWAEQNKAPLTAIVHEAELAIPDRTLIVFGTARTTSQVHQTLERWHQQGYQWIGHPNRWRVLPVENSRLDLRILTHQQPRWGLWIDSGLDAFGQAFQRLRQLSEQGGPDHVLALHPGFPRQGLLCNLQEAAQRYLGVRLLLIQEVNA
;
A
#
# COMPACT_ATOMS: atom_id res chain seq x y z
N MET A 1 69.73 20.68 19.83
CA MET A 1 68.79 21.39 18.94
C MET A 1 67.99 20.37 18.17
N SER A 2 66.73 20.69 17.88
CA SER A 2 65.72 19.94 17.10
C SER A 2 64.92 18.89 17.89
N GLY A 3 63.68 19.25 18.23
CA GLY A 3 62.69 18.43 18.94
C GLY A 3 61.68 17.71 18.02
N PRO A 4 60.75 16.92 18.58
CA PRO A 4 59.63 16.36 17.83
C PRO A 4 58.37 17.23 17.96
N GLY A 5 57.75 17.50 16.82
CA GLY A 5 56.50 18.23 16.68
C GLY A 5 55.32 17.50 17.33
N THR A 6 54.52 18.26 18.07
CA THR A 6 53.19 17.86 18.57
C THR A 6 52.18 18.12 17.45
N LEU A 7 51.50 17.08 16.97
CA LEU A 7 50.29 17.23 16.16
C LEU A 7 49.08 17.45 17.10
N PRO A 8 48.11 18.32 16.74
CA PRO A 8 46.94 18.58 17.56
C PRO A 8 45.94 17.42 17.50
N ALA A 9 45.38 17.06 18.65
CA ALA A 9 44.26 16.15 18.77
C ALA A 9 43.02 16.74 18.08
N VAL A 10 42.59 16.13 16.98
CA VAL A 10 41.32 16.43 16.32
C VAL A 10 40.20 15.98 17.25
N GLY A 11 39.38 16.94 17.68
CA GLY A 11 38.21 16.69 18.51
C GLY A 11 37.25 15.71 17.83
N THR A 12 36.95 14.63 18.55
CA THR A 12 35.93 13.65 18.17
C THR A 12 34.58 14.35 18.12
N MET A 13 34.17 14.71 16.91
CA MET A 13 32.86 15.23 16.58
C MET A 13 31.82 14.23 17.10
N ASP A 14 31.06 14.60 18.13
CA ASP A 14 30.11 13.74 18.83
C ASP A 14 28.95 13.38 17.88
N GLN A 15 29.13 12.28 17.15
CA GLN A 15 28.14 11.74 16.22
C GLN A 15 26.85 11.31 16.94
N ALA A 16 26.90 11.08 18.25
CA ALA A 16 25.73 10.74 19.05
C ALA A 16 24.84 11.97 19.32
N ALA A 17 25.39 13.18 19.38
CA ALA A 17 24.62 14.41 19.53
C ALA A 17 23.77 14.75 18.28
N GLY A 18 24.19 14.30 17.09
CA GLY A 18 23.37 14.38 15.88
C GLY A 18 22.19 13.40 15.91
N LEU A 19 22.44 12.16 16.32
CA LEU A 19 21.42 11.10 16.44
C LEU A 19 20.34 11.43 17.48
N ARG A 20 20.72 12.03 18.62
CA ARG A 20 19.75 12.45 19.65
C ARG A 20 18.82 13.55 19.15
N ARG A 21 19.35 14.55 18.43
CA ARG A 21 18.54 15.63 17.84
C ARG A 21 17.61 15.11 16.74
N TRP A 22 18.09 14.19 15.90
CA TRP A 22 17.25 13.52 14.91
C TRP A 22 16.12 12.69 15.55
N ALA A 23 16.42 11.99 16.66
CA ALA A 23 15.44 11.21 17.41
C ALA A 23 14.42 12.11 18.12
N GLU A 24 14.82 13.25 18.69
CA GLU A 24 13.91 14.20 19.34
C GLU A 24 12.98 14.89 18.34
N GLN A 25 13.49 15.28 17.17
CA GLN A 25 12.68 15.86 16.08
C GLN A 25 11.67 14.86 15.50
N ASN A 26 11.97 13.56 15.50
CA ASN A 26 11.07 12.50 15.03
C ASN A 26 10.24 11.82 16.14
N LYS A 27 10.48 12.13 17.43
CA LYS A 27 9.79 11.46 18.56
C LYS A 27 8.33 11.89 18.70
N ALA A 28 8.03 13.18 18.52
CA ALA A 28 6.69 13.72 18.74
C ALA A 28 5.64 13.20 17.73
N PRO A 29 5.94 13.06 16.42
CA PRO A 29 5.04 12.39 15.48
C PRO A 29 4.94 10.89 15.77
N LEU A 30 6.07 10.22 15.99
CA LEU A 30 6.11 8.76 16.14
C LEU A 30 5.35 8.29 17.39
N THR A 31 5.46 8.99 18.53
CA THR A 31 4.75 8.59 19.75
C THR A 31 3.23 8.71 19.62
N ALA A 32 2.71 9.71 18.89
CA ALA A 32 1.28 9.84 18.63
C ALA A 32 0.79 8.76 17.64
N ILE A 33 1.56 8.52 16.56
CA ILE A 33 1.27 7.47 15.58
C ILE A 33 1.29 6.07 16.23
N VAL A 34 2.25 5.80 17.12
CA VAL A 34 2.37 4.51 17.84
C VAL A 34 1.21 4.31 18.82
N HIS A 35 0.80 5.35 19.56
CA HIS A 35 -0.38 5.25 20.42
C HIS A 35 -1.68 5.02 19.64
N GLU A 36 -1.83 5.66 18.48
CA GLU A 36 -2.99 5.47 17.60
C GLU A 36 -2.97 4.10 16.90
N ALA A 37 -1.78 3.57 16.58
CA ALA A 37 -1.56 2.25 16.00
C ALA A 37 -1.89 1.10 16.95
N GLU A 38 -1.52 1.23 18.22
CA GLU A 38 -1.65 0.20 19.26
C GLU A 38 -3.08 0.09 19.80
N LEU A 39 -3.89 1.14 19.63
CA LEU A 39 -5.31 1.20 20.03
C LEU A 39 -6.29 1.07 18.84
N ALA A 40 -5.82 1.02 17.60
CA ALA A 40 -6.69 0.99 16.42
C ALA A 40 -7.34 -0.39 16.21
N ILE A 41 -8.58 -0.53 16.68
CA ILE A 41 -9.48 -1.61 16.25
C ILE A 41 -9.81 -1.37 14.77
N PRO A 42 -9.64 -2.37 13.88
CA PRO A 42 -9.99 -2.21 12.48
C PRO A 42 -11.47 -1.83 12.31
N ASP A 43 -11.73 -0.67 11.72
CA ASP A 43 -13.08 -0.13 11.48
C ASP A 43 -13.44 -0.07 10.00
N ARG A 44 -12.48 -0.40 9.11
CA ARG A 44 -12.67 -0.44 7.66
C ARG A 44 -12.25 -1.80 7.14
N THR A 45 -13.11 -2.44 6.35
CA THR A 45 -12.77 -3.68 5.66
C THR A 45 -12.45 -3.39 4.19
N LEU A 46 -11.35 -3.94 3.69
CA LEU A 46 -11.01 -3.97 2.27
C LEU A 46 -11.10 -5.41 1.78
N ILE A 47 -12.05 -5.68 0.90
CA ILE A 47 -12.17 -6.97 0.22
C ILE A 47 -11.13 -7.02 -0.88
N VAL A 48 -10.27 -8.03 -0.89
CA VAL A 48 -9.25 -8.19 -1.92
C VAL A 48 -9.57 -9.43 -2.72
N PHE A 49 -9.90 -9.26 -4.00
CA PHE A 49 -10.16 -10.38 -4.88
C PHE A 49 -8.82 -11.01 -5.32
N GLY A 50 -8.55 -12.22 -4.83
CA GLY A 50 -7.28 -12.91 -5.01
C GLY A 50 -6.77 -13.63 -3.75
N THR A 51 -5.59 -14.22 -3.85
CA THR A 51 -5.10 -15.15 -2.82
C THR A 51 -4.84 -14.50 -1.47
N ALA A 52 -5.04 -15.26 -0.40
CA ALA A 52 -4.71 -14.83 0.96
C ALA A 52 -3.22 -14.47 1.15
N ARG A 53 -2.34 -14.99 0.28
CA ARG A 53 -0.90 -14.64 0.28
C ARG A 53 -0.65 -13.16 0.00
N THR A 54 -1.58 -12.49 -0.67
CA THR A 54 -1.44 -11.06 -1.01
C THR A 54 -1.74 -10.14 0.18
N THR A 55 -2.40 -10.62 1.23
CA THR A 55 -2.83 -9.81 2.39
C THR A 55 -1.70 -8.97 2.99
N SER A 56 -0.53 -9.57 3.20
CA SER A 56 0.65 -8.86 3.75
C SER A 56 1.16 -7.78 2.78
N GLN A 57 1.18 -8.05 1.49
CA GLN A 57 1.59 -7.11 0.45
C GLN A 57 0.61 -5.94 0.33
N VAL A 58 -0.69 -6.20 0.52
CA VAL A 58 -1.71 -5.15 0.62
C VAL A 58 -1.46 -4.26 1.82
N HIS A 59 -1.21 -4.83 3.00
CA HIS A 59 -0.87 -4.04 4.19
C HIS A 59 0.37 -3.18 3.99
N GLN A 60 1.44 -3.74 3.41
CA GLN A 60 2.65 -2.98 3.04
C GLN A 60 2.34 -1.84 2.07
N THR A 61 1.42 -2.06 1.13
CA THR A 61 1.00 -1.03 0.18
C THR A 61 0.23 0.10 0.87
N LEU A 62 -0.70 -0.23 1.76
CA LEU A 62 -1.43 0.77 2.56
C LEU A 62 -0.49 1.55 3.49
N GLU A 63 0.50 0.89 4.09
CA GLU A 63 1.52 1.53 4.91
C GLU A 63 2.40 2.49 4.10
N ARG A 64 2.86 2.05 2.94
CA ARG A 64 3.60 2.91 2.01
C ARG A 64 2.80 4.13 1.59
N TRP A 65 1.52 3.97 1.27
CA TRP A 65 0.64 5.10 0.94
C TRP A 65 0.40 6.02 2.14
N HIS A 66 0.26 5.47 3.35
CA HIS A 66 0.17 6.28 4.56
C HIS A 66 1.43 7.14 4.75
N GLN A 67 2.62 6.54 4.59
CA GLN A 67 3.91 7.22 4.68
C GLN A 67 4.10 8.30 3.60
N GLN A 68 3.51 8.10 2.42
CA GLN A 68 3.47 9.09 1.33
C GLN A 68 2.46 10.22 1.57
N GLY A 69 1.69 10.19 2.67
CA GLY A 69 0.78 11.26 3.05
C GLY A 69 -0.64 11.16 2.47
N TYR A 70 -1.05 10.00 1.94
CA TYR A 70 -2.42 9.80 1.48
C TYR A 70 -3.40 9.74 2.66
N GLN A 71 -3.90 10.92 3.06
CA GLN A 71 -4.70 11.10 4.27
C GLN A 71 -5.96 10.20 4.35
N TRP A 72 -6.57 9.86 3.21
CA TRP A 72 -7.77 9.03 3.18
C TRP A 72 -7.52 7.57 3.63
N ILE A 73 -6.28 7.08 3.49
CA ILE A 73 -5.87 5.77 4.00
C ILE A 73 -5.98 5.77 5.53
N GLY A 74 -5.61 6.89 6.18
CA GLY A 74 -5.46 6.93 7.64
C GLY A 74 -4.38 5.95 8.09
N HIS A 75 -4.45 5.49 9.34
CA HIS A 75 -3.50 4.53 9.87
C HIS A 75 -3.74 3.11 9.29
N PRO A 76 -2.71 2.39 8.78
CA PRO A 76 -2.86 1.07 8.16
C PRO A 76 -3.56 0.03 9.05
N ASN A 77 -3.34 0.05 10.37
CA ASN A 77 -3.98 -0.87 11.33
C ASN A 77 -5.51 -0.73 11.40
N ARG A 78 -6.09 0.37 10.91
CA ARG A 78 -7.55 0.53 10.82
C ARG A 78 -8.19 -0.31 9.72
N TRP A 79 -7.37 -0.85 8.80
CA TRP A 79 -7.84 -1.68 7.71
C TRP A 79 -7.79 -3.15 8.08
N ARG A 80 -8.93 -3.82 7.95
CA ARG A 80 -9.02 -5.27 7.89
C ARG A 80 -9.01 -5.70 6.43
N VAL A 81 -7.93 -6.34 5.97
CA VAL A 81 -7.85 -6.89 4.63
C VAL A 81 -8.44 -8.29 4.63
N LEU A 82 -9.48 -8.52 3.82
CA LEU A 82 -10.13 -9.83 3.69
C LEU A 82 -9.96 -10.36 2.27
N PRO A 83 -9.11 -11.38 2.05
CA PRO A 83 -8.97 -12.01 0.75
C PRO A 83 -10.23 -12.82 0.41
N VAL A 84 -10.69 -12.72 -0.82
CA VAL A 84 -11.80 -13.51 -1.38
C VAL A 84 -11.30 -14.19 -2.64
N GLU A 85 -11.30 -15.51 -2.62
CA GLU A 85 -11.09 -16.34 -3.81
C GLU A 85 -12.32 -17.19 -4.11
N ASN A 86 -12.39 -17.59 -5.36
CA ASN A 86 -13.44 -18.38 -5.96
C ASN A 86 -13.77 -19.65 -5.15
N SER A 87 -14.84 -19.62 -4.36
CA SER A 87 -15.90 -20.65 -4.35
C SER A 87 -16.92 -20.42 -3.22
N ARG A 88 -18.20 -20.47 -3.59
CA ARG A 88 -19.43 -20.45 -2.75
C ARG A 88 -19.91 -19.14 -2.13
N LEU A 89 -19.12 -18.06 -2.11
CA LEU A 89 -19.62 -16.75 -1.67
C LEU A 89 -20.41 -16.07 -2.79
N ASP A 90 -21.65 -15.66 -2.51
CA ASP A 90 -22.40 -14.77 -3.39
C ASP A 90 -21.79 -13.37 -3.32
N LEU A 91 -20.99 -13.03 -4.34
CA LEU A 91 -20.29 -11.74 -4.37
C LEU A 91 -21.27 -10.57 -4.42
N ARG A 92 -22.49 -10.75 -4.94
CA ARG A 92 -23.50 -9.67 -4.99
C ARG A 92 -23.88 -9.23 -3.58
N ILE A 93 -24.15 -10.21 -2.70
CA ILE A 93 -24.44 -9.93 -1.29
C ILE A 93 -23.24 -9.26 -0.63
N LEU A 94 -22.03 -9.77 -0.89
CA LEU A 94 -20.82 -9.21 -0.30
C LEU A 94 -20.57 -7.76 -0.76
N THR A 95 -20.81 -7.45 -2.04
CA THR A 95 -20.67 -6.10 -2.61
C THR A 95 -21.66 -5.12 -1.98
N HIS A 96 -22.89 -5.56 -1.66
CA HIS A 96 -23.85 -4.72 -0.94
C HIS A 96 -23.42 -4.42 0.50
N GLN A 97 -22.73 -5.36 1.17
CA GLN A 97 -22.31 -5.21 2.57
C GLN A 97 -20.97 -4.49 2.71
N GLN A 98 -20.10 -4.63 1.73
CA GLN A 98 -18.71 -4.18 1.79
C GLN A 98 -18.43 -3.25 0.61
N PRO A 99 -18.30 -1.93 0.85
CA PRO A 99 -18.17 -0.96 -0.23
C PRO A 99 -16.75 -0.86 -0.81
N ARG A 100 -15.74 -1.42 -0.13
CA ARG A 100 -14.32 -1.23 -0.50
C ARG A 100 -13.75 -2.52 -1.04
N TRP A 101 -13.37 -2.47 -2.30
CA TRP A 101 -12.81 -3.61 -3.02
C TRP A 101 -11.47 -3.24 -3.64
N GLY A 102 -10.57 -4.21 -3.64
CA GLY A 102 -9.26 -4.11 -4.22
C GLY A 102 -8.91 -5.34 -5.04
N LEU A 103 -7.98 -5.15 -5.97
CA LEU A 103 -7.34 -6.19 -6.75
C LEU A 103 -5.84 -6.04 -6.62
N TRP A 104 -5.17 -7.13 -6.25
CA TRP A 104 -3.71 -7.18 -6.31
C TRP A 104 -3.23 -7.36 -7.76
N ILE A 105 -2.36 -6.46 -8.19
CA ILE A 105 -1.70 -6.45 -9.50
C ILE A 105 -0.20 -6.65 -9.26
N ASP A 106 0.31 -7.79 -9.72
CA ASP A 106 1.72 -8.12 -9.66
C ASP A 106 2.56 -7.24 -10.61
N SER A 107 3.89 -7.29 -10.48
CA SER A 107 4.83 -6.52 -11.32
C SER A 107 5.40 -7.29 -12.52
N GLY A 108 5.03 -8.58 -12.66
CA GLY A 108 5.53 -9.47 -13.72
C GLY A 108 5.04 -9.10 -15.14
N LEU A 109 5.69 -9.69 -16.16
CA LEU A 109 5.36 -9.43 -17.57
C LEU A 109 3.89 -9.74 -17.91
N ASP A 110 3.36 -10.82 -17.35
CA ASP A 110 1.97 -11.26 -17.59
C ASP A 110 0.97 -10.71 -16.56
N ALA A 111 1.41 -9.85 -15.63
CA ALA A 111 0.59 -9.44 -14.50
C ALA A 111 -0.66 -8.67 -14.93
N PHE A 112 -0.58 -7.86 -15.99
CA PHE A 112 -1.72 -7.12 -16.54
C PHE A 112 -2.76 -8.02 -17.18
N GLY A 113 -2.32 -9.05 -17.91
CA GLY A 113 -3.21 -10.07 -18.47
C GLY A 113 -3.92 -10.84 -17.36
N GLN A 114 -3.17 -11.27 -16.34
CA GLN A 114 -3.75 -11.94 -15.17
C GLN A 114 -4.71 -11.04 -14.39
N ALA A 115 -4.38 -9.75 -14.21
CA ALA A 115 -5.25 -8.79 -13.56
C ALA A 115 -6.56 -8.60 -14.34
N PHE A 116 -6.50 -8.51 -15.67
CA PHE A 116 -7.71 -8.42 -16.50
C PHE A 116 -8.57 -9.68 -16.38
N GLN A 117 -7.97 -10.88 -16.38
CA GLN A 117 -8.74 -12.12 -16.17
C GLN A 117 -9.40 -12.16 -14.80
N ARG A 118 -8.70 -11.71 -13.74
CA ARG A 118 -9.28 -11.60 -12.40
C ARG A 118 -10.44 -10.60 -12.34
N LEU A 119 -10.31 -9.44 -13.00
CA LEU A 119 -11.41 -8.46 -13.11
C LEU A 119 -12.62 -9.02 -13.84
N ARG A 120 -12.37 -9.76 -14.93
CA ARG A 120 -13.44 -10.42 -15.68
C ARG A 120 -14.17 -11.45 -14.83
N GLN A 121 -13.42 -12.26 -14.09
CA GLN A 121 -14.01 -13.23 -13.17
C GLN A 121 -14.82 -12.54 -12.07
N LEU A 122 -14.28 -11.45 -11.50
CA LEU A 122 -14.99 -10.66 -10.49
C LEU A 122 -16.30 -10.09 -11.04
N SER A 123 -16.31 -9.54 -12.26
CA SER A 123 -17.52 -8.98 -12.86
C SER A 123 -18.55 -10.06 -13.22
N GLU A 124 -18.12 -11.19 -13.78
CA GLU A 124 -18.98 -12.33 -14.09
C GLU A 124 -19.65 -12.92 -12.83
N GLN A 125 -19.01 -12.79 -11.68
CA GLN A 125 -19.54 -13.23 -10.38
C GLN A 125 -20.42 -12.19 -9.68
N GLY A 126 -20.66 -11.02 -10.29
CA GLY A 126 -21.48 -9.95 -9.71
C GLY A 126 -20.74 -9.11 -8.67
N GLY A 127 -19.42 -8.96 -8.82
CA GLY A 127 -18.60 -8.07 -8.02
C GLY A 127 -18.88 -6.57 -8.26
N PRO A 128 -18.09 -5.69 -7.63
CA PRO A 128 -18.30 -4.24 -7.65
C PRO A 128 -17.99 -3.61 -9.01
N ASP A 129 -18.52 -2.40 -9.22
CA ASP A 129 -18.22 -1.53 -10.35
C ASP A 129 -17.00 -0.63 -10.12
N HIS A 130 -16.47 -0.56 -8.89
CA HIS A 130 -15.26 0.18 -8.53
C HIS A 130 -14.28 -0.71 -7.79
N VAL A 131 -13.04 -0.78 -8.27
CA VAL A 131 -11.99 -1.65 -7.69
C VAL A 131 -10.70 -0.86 -7.55
N LEU A 132 -10.10 -0.87 -6.37
CA LEU A 132 -8.79 -0.28 -6.11
C LEU A 132 -7.67 -1.20 -6.61
N ALA A 133 -6.82 -0.69 -7.50
CA ALA A 133 -5.60 -1.38 -7.89
C ALA A 133 -4.55 -1.28 -6.77
N LEU A 134 -4.16 -2.43 -6.23
CA LEU A 134 -3.08 -2.59 -5.25
C LEU A 134 -1.87 -3.19 -5.94
N HIS A 135 -0.67 -2.75 -5.59
CA HIS A 135 0.54 -3.17 -6.30
C HIS A 135 1.80 -2.88 -5.45
N PRO A 136 2.95 -3.54 -5.73
CA PRO A 136 4.19 -3.37 -4.97
C PRO A 136 5.04 -2.14 -5.41
N GLY A 137 4.46 -1.20 -6.15
CA GLY A 137 5.17 -0.16 -6.92
C GLY A 137 5.01 -0.38 -8.43
N PHE A 138 4.70 0.68 -9.20
CA PHE A 138 4.33 0.56 -10.61
C PHE A 138 5.49 0.93 -11.54
N PRO A 139 6.11 -0.05 -12.24
CA PRO A 139 7.18 0.27 -13.19
C PRO A 139 6.67 0.70 -14.58
N ARG A 140 5.38 0.53 -14.91
CA ARG A 140 4.86 0.67 -16.28
C ARG A 140 3.49 1.36 -16.35
N GLN A 141 3.49 2.69 -16.25
CA GLN A 141 2.26 3.50 -16.29
C GLN A 141 1.38 3.25 -17.52
N GLY A 142 1.97 3.10 -18.72
CA GLY A 142 1.20 2.87 -19.95
C GLY A 142 0.36 1.58 -19.95
N LEU A 143 0.87 0.49 -19.37
CA LEU A 143 0.11 -0.77 -19.26
C LEU A 143 -1.03 -0.68 -18.25
N LEU A 144 -0.90 0.15 -17.23
CA LEU A 144 -1.97 0.40 -16.27
C LEU A 144 -3.12 1.19 -16.88
N CYS A 145 -2.81 2.23 -17.66
CA CYS A 145 -3.83 2.96 -18.40
C CYS A 145 -4.60 2.02 -19.33
N ASN A 146 -3.89 1.16 -20.07
CA ASN A 146 -4.54 0.16 -20.93
C ASN A 146 -5.45 -0.80 -20.13
N LEU A 147 -4.99 -1.26 -18.96
CA LEU A 147 -5.80 -2.13 -18.10
C LEU A 147 -7.05 -1.41 -17.56
N GLN A 148 -6.90 -0.16 -17.11
CA GLN A 148 -7.99 0.67 -16.62
C GLN A 148 -9.04 0.92 -17.70
N GLU A 149 -8.61 1.28 -18.91
CA GLU A 149 -9.49 1.47 -20.07
C GLU A 149 -10.19 0.17 -20.46
N ALA A 150 -9.46 -0.95 -20.53
CA ALA A 150 -10.03 -2.24 -20.87
C ALA A 150 -11.07 -2.70 -19.84
N ALA A 151 -10.79 -2.53 -18.54
CA ALA A 151 -11.71 -2.86 -17.47
C ALA A 151 -13.01 -2.06 -17.58
N GLN A 152 -12.91 -0.75 -17.82
CA GLN A 152 -14.09 0.10 -17.96
C GLN A 152 -14.88 -0.23 -19.22
N ARG A 153 -14.20 -0.42 -20.36
CA ARG A 153 -14.83 -0.61 -21.67
C ARG A 153 -15.50 -1.97 -21.81
N TYR A 154 -14.85 -3.04 -21.34
CA TYR A 154 -15.31 -4.41 -21.60
C TYR A 154 -16.03 -5.04 -20.40
N LEU A 155 -15.76 -4.58 -19.18
CA LEU A 155 -16.31 -5.18 -17.97
C LEU A 155 -17.22 -4.21 -17.19
N GLY A 156 -17.25 -2.92 -17.55
CA GLY A 156 -17.97 -1.89 -16.81
C GLY A 156 -17.36 -1.59 -15.43
N VAL A 157 -16.12 -2.03 -15.17
CA VAL A 157 -15.44 -1.87 -13.89
C VAL A 157 -14.48 -0.68 -13.95
N ARG A 158 -14.66 0.29 -13.07
CA ARG A 158 -13.76 1.41 -12.87
C ARG A 158 -12.58 0.98 -11.98
N LEU A 159 -11.42 0.78 -12.59
CA LEU A 159 -10.19 0.54 -11.87
C LEU A 159 -9.65 1.86 -11.30
N LEU A 160 -9.58 1.98 -9.98
CA LEU A 160 -9.04 3.14 -9.27
C LEU A 160 -7.54 2.96 -9.07
N LEU A 161 -6.76 3.91 -9.58
CA LEU A 161 -5.30 3.91 -9.46
C LEU A 161 -4.88 5.02 -8.49
N ILE A 162 -3.94 4.74 -7.60
CA ILE A 162 -3.25 5.79 -6.84
C ILE A 162 -2.00 6.17 -7.62
N GLN A 163 -1.85 7.46 -7.92
CA GLN A 163 -0.64 7.97 -8.52
C GLN A 163 0.42 8.19 -7.46
N GLU A 164 1.17 7.15 -7.16
CA GLU A 164 2.28 7.25 -6.22
C GLU A 164 3.31 8.28 -6.68
N VAL A 165 3.74 9.13 -5.76
CA VAL A 165 4.91 9.98 -5.96
C VAL A 165 6.12 9.04 -5.90
N ASN A 166 6.86 8.90 -7.00
CA ASN A 166 8.13 8.17 -6.97
C ASN A 166 9.02 8.80 -5.89
N ALA A 167 9.41 8.01 -4.89
CA ALA A 167 10.48 8.37 -3.97
C ALA A 167 11.83 8.27 -4.69
#